data_AF-A0ABD1H373-F1
#
_entry.id   AF-A0ABD1H373-F1
#
_cell.length_a   1.000
_cell.length_b   1.000
_cell.length_c   1.000
_cell.angle_alpha   90.00
_cell.angle_beta   90.00
_cell.angle_gamma   90.00
#
_symmetry.space_group_name_H-M   'P 1'
#
loop_
_entity.id
_entity.type
_entity.pdbx_description
1 polymer ?
#
loop_
_entity_poly.entity_id
_entity_poly.type
_entity_poly.pdbx_seq_one_letter_code
_entity_poly.pdbx_strand_id
1 'polypeptide(L)' 'MKPILTKPVERGCDGEEDAYRSTTPTGAKSRIPSGLPCPPAPKKRKAVAARCHCAQPREFFCPPDLESIFSRHVEGT' A
#
# COMPACT_ATOMS: atom_id res chain seq x y z
N MET A 1 15.49 31.74 -1.23
CA MET A 1 15.91 30.72 -0.24
C MET A 1 17.24 30.15 -0.69
N LYS A 2 18.27 30.14 0.16
CA LYS A 2 19.58 29.59 -0.20
C LYS A 2 19.63 28.11 0.21
N PRO A 3 20.07 27.18 -0.66
CA PRO A 3 20.12 25.77 -0.30
C PRO A 3 21.24 25.52 0.71
N ILE A 4 20.99 24.59 1.63
CA ILE A 4 21.94 24.19 2.67
C ILE A 4 22.87 23.14 2.05
N LEU A 5 24.16 23.44 1.99
CA LEU A 5 25.19 22.51 1.54
C LEU A 5 25.60 21.62 2.73
N THR A 6 25.14 20.38 2.75
CA THR A 6 25.57 19.40 3.74
C THR A 6 26.83 18.67 3.28
N LYS A 7 27.79 18.47 4.19
CA LYS A 7 29.01 17.70 3.89
C LYS A 7 28.66 16.22 3.71
N PRO A 8 29.33 15.49 2.80
CA PRO A 8 29.11 14.05 2.65
C PRO A 8 29.48 13.32 3.94
N VAL A 9 28.64 12.38 4.36
CA VAL A 9 29.00 11.39 5.38
C VAL A 9 30.12 10.51 4.81
N GLU A 10 31.25 10.51 5.48
CA GLU A 10 32.34 9.57 5.23
C GLU A 10 31.88 8.17 5.66
N ARG A 11 31.78 7.26 4.68
CA ARG A 11 31.46 5.86 4.92
C ARG A 11 32.72 5.17 5.44
N GLY A 12 32.84 5.03 6.75
CA GLY A 12 33.83 4.16 7.36
C GLY A 12 33.64 2.72 6.86
N CYS A 13 34.74 2.09 6.45
CA CYS A 13 34.80 0.66 6.17
C CYS A 13 35.79 0.06 7.16
N ASP A 14 35.34 -0.13 8.40
CA ASP A 14 36.11 -0.89 9.37
C ASP A 14 35.87 -2.39 9.15
N GLY A 15 36.99 -3.10 8.99
CA GLY A 15 37.25 -4.39 9.62
C GLY A 15 36.49 -5.62 9.13
N GLU A 16 37.21 -6.51 8.45
CA GLU A 16 37.10 -7.98 8.46
C GLU A 16 35.90 -8.65 9.19
N GLU A 17 34.73 -8.67 8.53
CA GLU A 17 33.73 -9.74 8.65
C GLU A 17 33.17 -10.06 7.25
N ASP A 18 34.01 -10.75 6.47
CA ASP A 18 33.71 -11.27 5.13
C ASP A 18 32.77 -12.48 5.22
N ALA A 19 31.48 -12.27 5.48
CA ALA A 19 30.45 -13.25 5.17
C ALA A 19 29.10 -12.57 4.95
N TYR A 20 28.81 -12.28 3.69
CA TYR A 20 27.48 -11.90 3.18
C TYR A 20 27.07 -10.43 3.40
N ARG A 21 27.90 -9.49 2.92
CA ARG A 21 27.37 -8.19 2.51
C ARG A 21 26.47 -8.39 1.29
N SER A 22 25.17 -8.54 1.53
CA SER A 22 24.13 -8.62 0.49
C SER A 22 24.15 -7.31 -0.33
N THR A 23 24.82 -7.36 -1.47
CA THR A 23 24.98 -6.20 -2.35
C THR A 23 24.06 -6.39 -3.54
N THR A 24 23.29 -5.36 -3.86
CA THR A 24 22.41 -5.41 -5.03
C THR A 24 23.25 -5.45 -6.31
N PRO A 25 22.95 -6.35 -7.26
CA PRO A 25 23.71 -6.46 -8.49
C PRO A 25 23.42 -5.23 -9.38
N THR A 26 24.42 -4.36 -9.52
CA THR A 26 24.35 -3.09 -10.25
C THR A 26 24.81 -3.17 -11.72
N GLY A 27 25.25 -4.35 -12.16
CA GLY A 27 25.72 -4.57 -13.53
C GLY A 27 24.62 -4.44 -14.58
N ALA A 28 24.99 -4.09 -15.82
CA ALA A 28 24.04 -3.94 -16.92
C ALA A 28 23.20 -5.22 -17.16
N LYS A 29 23.79 -6.40 -16.95
CA LYS A 29 23.13 -7.72 -17.07
C LYS A 29 22.05 -8.00 -16.01
N SER A 30 22.09 -7.29 -14.88
CA SER A 30 21.10 -7.40 -13.80
C SER A 30 20.12 -6.23 -13.78
N ARG A 31 20.30 -5.26 -14.69
CA ARG A 31 19.39 -4.12 -14.81
C ARG A 31 18.06 -4.61 -15.38
N ILE A 32 16.99 -4.39 -14.62
CA ILE A 32 15.64 -4.65 -15.08
C ILE A 32 15.39 -3.83 -16.37
N PRO A 33 14.89 -4.45 -17.46
CA PRO A 33 14.55 -3.72 -18.68
C PRO A 33 13.62 -2.55 -18.36
N SER A 34 13.82 -1.42 -19.02
CA SER A 34 12.92 -0.27 -18.89
C SER A 34 11.49 -0.72 -19.21
N GLY A 35 10.57 -0.49 -18.27
CA GLY A 35 9.17 -0.89 -18.42
C GLY A 35 8.56 -0.30 -19.69
N LEU A 36 7.59 -1.04 -20.24
CA LEU A 36 6.68 -0.53 -21.27
C LEU A 36 6.16 0.86 -20.89
N PRO A 37 5.83 1.72 -21.86
CA PRO A 37 5.29 3.05 -21.56
C PRO A 37 4.15 2.91 -20.55
N CYS A 38 4.25 3.67 -19.45
CA CYS A 38 3.26 3.66 -18.39
C CYS A 38 1.88 3.90 -19.01
N PRO A 39 0.86 3.07 -18.73
CA PRO A 39 -0.47 3.32 -19.24
C PRO A 39 -0.93 4.71 -18.76
N PRO A 40 -1.75 5.42 -19.55
CA PRO A 40 -2.25 6.72 -19.17
C PRO A 40 -2.99 6.65 -17.84
N ALA A 41 -2.89 7.72 -17.04
CA ALA A 41 -3.54 7.81 -15.74
C ALA A 41 -5.04 7.44 -15.85
N PRO A 42 -5.57 6.63 -14.91
CA PRO A 42 -6.99 6.30 -14.89
C PRO A 42 -7.84 7.57 -14.92
N LYS A 43 -8.71 7.70 -15.93
CA LYS A 43 -9.61 8.84 -16.05
C LYS A 43 -10.89 8.57 -15.28
N LYS A 44 -11.18 9.39 -14.27
CA LYS A 44 -12.49 9.39 -13.61
C LYS A 44 -13.55 9.68 -14.68
N ARG A 45 -14.53 8.78 -14.81
CA ARG A 45 -15.67 9.01 -15.72
C ARG A 45 -16.36 10.30 -15.30
N LYS A 46 -16.64 11.20 -16.26
CA LYS A 46 -17.53 12.34 -16.02
C LYS A 46 -18.82 11.78 -15.43
N ALA A 47 -19.29 12.37 -14.33
CA ALA A 47 -20.61 12.04 -13.82
C ALA A 47 -21.62 12.36 -14.92
N VAL A 48 -22.12 11.32 -15.61
CA VAL A 48 -23.40 11.43 -16.31
C VAL A 48 -24.36 11.81 -15.21
N ALA A 49 -25.05 12.95 -15.36
CA ALA A 49 -25.97 13.47 -14.34
C ALA A 49 -26.81 12.33 -13.80
N ALA A 50 -26.39 11.78 -12.66
CA ALA A 50 -27.10 10.73 -12.01
C ALA A 50 -28.36 11.44 -11.58
N ARG A 51 -29.50 11.07 -12.17
CA ARG A 51 -30.77 11.33 -11.54
C ARG A 51 -30.64 10.65 -10.19
N CYS A 52 -30.31 11.45 -9.17
CA CYS A 52 -30.11 10.99 -7.81
C CYS A 52 -31.46 10.47 -7.35
N HIS A 53 -31.74 9.19 -7.62
CA HIS A 53 -32.83 8.46 -7.00
C HIS A 53 -32.38 8.09 -5.59
N CYS A 54 -32.07 9.09 -4.77
CA CYS A 54 -31.78 8.95 -3.34
C CYS A 54 -33.09 8.81 -2.53
N ALA A 55 -34.07 8.07 -3.05
CA ALA A 55 -35.39 7.90 -2.44
C ALA A 55 -35.54 6.57 -1.67
N GLN A 56 -34.54 5.70 -1.68
CA GLN A 56 -34.59 4.42 -0.99
C GLN A 56 -33.25 4.15 -0.30
N PRO A 57 -33.22 4.04 1.03
CA PRO A 57 -32.11 3.37 1.71
C PRO A 57 -32.03 1.96 1.11
N ARG A 58 -31.02 1.69 0.29
CA ARG A 58 -30.68 0.30 -0.03
C ARG A 58 -30.10 -0.28 1.26
N GLU A 59 -30.90 -1.08 1.95
CA GLU A 59 -30.45 -1.87 3.09
C GLU A 59 -29.54 -2.99 2.58
N PHE A 60 -28.29 -2.63 2.28
CA PHE A 60 -27.26 -3.59 1.88
C PHE A 60 -26.85 -4.52 3.02
N PHE A 61 -27.19 -4.15 4.26
CA PHE A 61 -26.90 -4.91 5.45
C PHE A 61 -28.15 -4.92 6.31
N CYS A 62 -28.76 -6.10 6.43
CA CYS A 62 -29.70 -6.43 7.49
C CYS A 62 -28.90 -7.26 8.50
N PRO A 63 -28.13 -6.61 9.40
CA PRO A 63 -27.32 -7.35 10.35
C PRO A 63 -28.25 -8.15 11.27
N PRO A 64 -27.88 -9.40 11.63
CA PRO A 64 -28.65 -10.18 12.59
C PRO A 64 -28.65 -9.47 13.95
N ASP A 65 -29.64 -9.80 14.76
CA ASP A 65 -29.76 -9.24 16.11
C ASP A 65 -28.51 -9.54 16.94
N LEU A 66 -28.01 -8.52 17.64
CA LEU A 66 -26.73 -8.58 18.34
C LEU A 66 -26.74 -9.63 19.45
N GLU A 67 -27.89 -9.86 20.10
CA GLU A 67 -28.04 -10.87 21.15
C GLU A 67 -27.85 -12.29 20.61
N SER A 68 -28.26 -12.53 19.36
CA SER A 68 -27.99 -13.79 18.64
C SER A 68 -26.52 -13.96 18.25
N ILE A 69 -25.75 -12.87 18.09
CA ILE A 69 -24.32 -12.94 17.72
C ILE A 69 -23.47 -13.27 18.96
N PHE A 70 -23.88 -12.81 20.14
CA PHE A 70 -23.08 -12.90 21.37
C PHE A 70 -23.53 -13.99 22.35
N SER A 71 -24.40 -14.92 21.97
CA SER A 71 -24.78 -16.05 22.81
C SER A 71 -23.62 -17.04 22.97
N ARG A 72 -22.76 -16.80 23.97
CA ARG A 72 -21.94 -17.84 24.57
C ARG A 72 -22.80 -18.63 25.54
N HIS A 73 -23.13 -19.86 25.18
CA HIS A 73 -23.67 -20.83 26.12
C HIS A 73 -22.63 -21.06 27.23
N VAL A 74 -22.85 -20.47 28.40
CA VAL A 74 -22.19 -20.90 29.62
C VAL A 74 -22.90 -22.18 30.04
N GLU A 75 -22.35 -23.31 29.62
CA GLU A 75 -22.68 -24.59 30.24
C GLU A 75 -21.93 -24.62 31.56
N GLY A 76 -22.67 -24.45 32.65
CA GLY A 76 -22.13 -24.42 34.00
C GLY A 76 -21.68 -25.80 34.45
N THR A 77 -20.48 -25.86 35.02
CA THR A 77 -20.02 -26.88 35.97
C THR A 77 -19.18 -26.22 37.03
#